data_AF-A0A382Q768-F1
#
_entry.id   AF-A0A382Q768-F1
#
_cell.length_a   1.000
_cell.length_b   1.000
_cell.length_c   1.000
_cell.angle_alpha   90.00
_cell.angle_beta   90.00
_cell.angle_gamma   90.00
#
_symmetry.space_group_name_H-M   'P 1'
#
loop_
_entity.id
_entity.type
_entity.pdbx_description
1 polymer ?
#
loop_
_entity_poly.entity_id
_entity_poly.type
_entity_poly.pdbx_seq_one_letter_code
_entity_poly.pdbx_strand_id
1 'polypeptide(L)'
;MSLLSRPKISSNGCYQDITPKSANWDFVGFKAYELEPEQTLNLIEIDNELCLVILSGKADIKVEDDTFYNIGDRMSVFEDLKPHALYVPN
;
A
#
# COMPACT_ATOMS: atom_id res chain seq x y z
N MET A 1 13.14 12.52 -20.23
CA MET A 1 12.80 11.83 -18.96
C MET A 1 11.63 10.90 -19.21
N SER A 2 11.62 9.70 -18.64
CA SER A 2 10.47 8.80 -18.72
C SER A 2 9.61 9.01 -17.48
N LEU A 3 8.33 9.34 -17.67
CA LEU A 3 7.34 9.41 -16.59
C LEU A 3 6.69 8.04 -16.33
N LEU A 4 6.91 7.08 -17.23
CA LEU A 4 6.36 5.74 -17.11
C LEU A 4 7.29 4.87 -16.26
N SER A 5 6.76 4.36 -15.16
CA SER A 5 7.31 3.21 -14.43
C SER A 5 6.42 2.00 -14.72
N ARG A 6 7.02 0.92 -15.23
CA ARG A 6 6.29 -0.33 -15.49
C ARG A 6 6.38 -1.23 -14.24
N PRO A 7 5.31 -1.97 -13.90
CA PRO A 7 5.31 -2.88 -12.77
C PRO A 7 6.46 -3.89 -12.82
N LYS A 8 7.03 -4.17 -11.65
CA LYS A 8 8.08 -5.18 -11.44
C LYS A 8 7.77 -5.94 -10.17
N ILE A 9 7.35 -7.20 -10.32
CA ILE A 9 6.97 -8.06 -9.20
C ILE A 9 8.24 -8.50 -8.47
N SER A 10 8.30 -8.21 -7.17
CA SER A 10 9.28 -8.76 -6.25
C SER A 10 8.70 -9.90 -5.42
N SER A 11 9.57 -10.67 -4.78
CA SER A 11 9.21 -11.86 -3.99
C SER A 11 8.31 -11.57 -2.78
N ASN A 12 8.23 -10.31 -2.32
CA ASN A 12 7.38 -9.88 -1.22
C ASN A 12 6.01 -9.34 -1.69
N GLY A 13 5.67 -9.50 -2.97
CA GLY A 13 4.40 -9.02 -3.53
C GLY A 13 4.39 -7.54 -3.94
N CYS A 14 5.47 -6.78 -3.68
CA CYS A 14 5.57 -5.42 -4.19
C CYS A 14 5.68 -5.45 -5.72
N TYR A 15 4.77 -4.77 -6.42
CA TYR A 15 4.82 -4.68 -7.89
C TYR A 15 5.07 -3.25 -8.38
N GLN A 16 4.99 -2.26 -7.48
CA GLN A 16 5.32 -0.87 -7.76
C GLN A 16 6.02 -0.25 -6.56
N ASP A 17 7.19 0.35 -6.79
CA ASP A 17 7.93 1.11 -5.77
C ASP A 17 8.45 2.40 -6.40
N ILE A 18 7.82 3.51 -6.03
CA ILE A 18 8.19 4.87 -6.43
C ILE A 18 8.61 5.61 -5.17
N THR A 19 9.86 6.05 -5.19
CA THR A 19 10.47 6.88 -4.13
C THR A 19 10.74 8.29 -4.67
N PRO A 20 10.82 9.32 -3.80
CA PRO A 20 11.27 10.66 -4.19
C PRO A 20 12.57 10.64 -4.99
N LYS A 21 13.53 9.80 -4.55
CA LYS A 21 14.81 9.58 -5.25
C LYS A 21 14.63 9.02 -6.67
N SER A 22 13.77 8.01 -6.85
CA SER A 22 13.53 7.41 -8.17
C SER A 22 12.76 8.33 -9.12
N ALA A 23 11.87 9.16 -8.57
CA ALA A 23 11.01 10.06 -9.31
C ALA A 23 11.63 11.45 -9.55
N ASN A 24 12.74 11.75 -8.87
CA ASN A 24 13.42 13.04 -8.91
C ASN A 24 12.48 14.21 -8.52
N TRP A 25 11.74 14.01 -7.43
CA TRP A 25 10.95 15.03 -6.73
C TRP A 25 11.20 14.94 -5.23
N ASP A 26 10.56 15.81 -4.44
CA ASP A 26 10.94 15.99 -3.04
C ASP A 26 10.11 15.17 -2.02
N PHE A 27 8.84 14.84 -2.33
CA PHE A 27 7.90 14.41 -1.27
C PHE A 27 7.29 13.02 -1.47
N VAL A 28 6.60 12.78 -2.58
CA VAL A 28 5.65 11.65 -2.66
C VAL A 28 6.35 10.30 -2.78
N GLY A 29 6.05 9.37 -1.88
CA GLY A 29 6.32 7.94 -2.06
C GLY A 29 5.05 7.21 -2.50
N PHE A 30 5.18 6.19 -3.33
CA PHE A 30 4.06 5.31 -3.69
C PHE A 30 4.55 3.87 -3.81
N LYS A 31 3.95 2.97 -3.02
CA LYS A 31 4.19 1.54 -3.10
C LYS A 31 2.87 0.80 -3.30
N ALA A 32 2.88 -0.23 -4.13
CA ALA A 32 1.73 -1.10 -4.33
C ALA A 32 2.14 -2.57 -4.21
N TYR A 33 1.32 -3.31 -3.47
CA TYR A 33 1.56 -4.70 -3.12
C TYR A 33 0.36 -5.55 -3.53
N GLU A 34 0.65 -6.75 -3.99
CA GLU A 34 -0.30 -7.83 -4.16
C GLU A 34 0.12 -8.95 -3.20
N LEU A 35 -0.76 -9.29 -2.26
CA LEU A 35 -0.49 -10.27 -1.22
C LEU A 35 -1.38 -11.48 -1.44
N GLU A 36 -0.80 -12.68 -1.30
CA GLU A 36 -1.55 -13.91 -1.23
C GLU A 36 -2.33 -14.00 0.10
N PRO A 37 -3.41 -14.80 0.17
CA PRO A 37 -4.08 -15.09 1.43
C PRO A 37 -3.07 -15.52 2.51
N GLU A 38 -3.23 -14.99 3.73
CA GLU A 38 -2.37 -15.25 4.90
C GLU A 38 -0.94 -14.69 4.80
N GLN A 39 -0.56 -14.08 3.66
CA GLN A 39 0.74 -13.41 3.54
C GLN A 39 0.77 -12.15 4.41
N THR A 40 1.86 -12.01 5.19
CA THR A 40 2.09 -10.85 6.05
C THR A 40 3.10 -9.90 5.42
N LEU A 41 2.77 -8.61 5.41
CA LEU A 41 3.66 -7.52 5.01
C LEU A 41 4.00 -6.66 6.23
N ASN A 42 5.29 -6.52 6.53
CA ASN A 42 5.76 -5.57 7.54
C ASN A 42 6.30 -4.33 6.85
N LEU A 43 5.73 -3.18 7.17
CA LEU A 43 6.19 -1.87 6.71
C LEU A 43 6.82 -1.14 7.88
N ILE A 44 8.00 -0.58 7.65
CA ILE A 44 8.69 0.29 8.60
C ILE A 44 8.86 1.63 7.90
N GLU A 45 8.19 2.65 8.41
CA GLU A 45 8.31 4.03 7.96
C GLU A 45 8.40 4.90 9.22
N ILE A 46 9.45 5.70 9.31
CA ILE A 46 9.78 6.48 10.52
C ILE A 46 9.62 7.97 10.25
N ASP A 47 9.95 8.40 9.03
CA ASP A 47 10.03 9.82 8.70
C ASP A 47 8.75 10.32 8.02
N ASN A 48 7.88 9.43 7.56
CA ASN A 48 6.72 9.76 6.73
C ASN A 48 5.43 9.19 7.31
N GLU A 49 4.36 9.98 7.22
CA GLU A 49 3.00 9.49 7.36
C GLU A 49 2.65 8.53 6.21
N LEU A 50 1.79 7.55 6.48
CA LEU A 50 1.32 6.59 5.50
C LEU A 50 -0.19 6.66 5.33
N CYS A 51 -0.65 6.51 4.09
CA CYS A 51 -2.05 6.25 3.78
C CYS A 51 -2.14 4.88 3.10
N LEU A 52 -2.55 3.88 3.86
CA LEU A 52 -2.74 2.51 3.37
C LEU A 52 -4.12 2.42 2.72
N VAL A 53 -4.20 2.14 1.42
CA VAL A 53 -5.46 2.01 0.70
C VAL A 53 -5.67 0.56 0.29
N ILE A 54 -6.75 -0.06 0.78
CA ILE A 54 -7.12 -1.42 0.37
C ILE A 54 -7.86 -1.34 -0.97
N LEU A 55 -7.12 -1.60 -2.06
CA LEU A 55 -7.67 -1.52 -3.42
C LEU A 55 -8.67 -2.63 -3.70
N SER A 56 -8.42 -3.85 -3.22
CA SER A 56 -9.33 -4.99 -3.36
C SER A 56 -8.95 -6.05 -2.32
N GLY A 57 -9.94 -6.81 -1.86
CA GLY A 57 -9.74 -7.85 -0.84
C GLY A 57 -9.89 -7.30 0.57
N LYS A 58 -9.39 -8.06 1.55
CA LYS A 58 -9.47 -7.75 2.98
C LYS A 58 -8.13 -7.99 3.65
N ALA A 59 -7.82 -7.17 4.65
CA ALA A 59 -6.61 -7.30 5.45
C ALA A 59 -6.89 -6.98 6.91
N ASP A 60 -6.17 -7.69 7.79
CA ASP A 60 -5.99 -7.26 9.17
C ASP A 60 -4.73 -6.39 9.22
N ILE A 61 -4.83 -5.20 9.82
CA ILE A 61 -3.75 -4.22 9.87
C ILE A 61 -3.43 -3.93 11.33
N LYS A 62 -2.16 -4.08 11.70
CA LYS A 62 -1.66 -3.69 13.02
C LYS A 62 -0.73 -2.49 12.89
N VAL A 63 -0.99 -1.46 13.67
CA VAL A 63 -0.19 -0.24 13.77
C VAL A 63 0.06 0.02 15.25
N GLU A 64 1.30 -0.12 15.69
CA GLU A 64 1.67 -0.01 17.11
C GLU A 64 0.79 -0.89 18.02
N ASP A 65 -0.01 -0.26 18.89
CA ASP A 65 -0.93 -0.91 19.84
C ASP A 65 -2.34 -1.10 19.26
N ASP A 66 -2.65 -0.48 18.11
CA ASP A 66 -3.95 -0.59 17.46
C ASP A 66 -3.99 -1.73 16.44
N THR A 67 -5.11 -2.45 16.42
CA THR A 67 -5.35 -3.51 15.44
C THR A 67 -6.73 -3.34 14.81
N PHE A 68 -6.73 -3.29 13.48
CA PHE A 68 -7.91 -3.11 12.65
C PHE A 68 -8.17 -4.40 11.88
N TYR A 69 -9.30 -5.06 12.17
CA TYR A 69 -9.63 -6.34 11.57
C TYR A 69 -10.54 -6.18 10.35
N ASN A 70 -10.39 -7.05 9.36
CA ASN A 70 -11.23 -7.15 8.16
C ASN A 70 -11.39 -5.83 7.41
N ILE A 71 -10.32 -5.03 7.29
CA ILE A 71 -10.34 -3.79 6.53
C ILE A 71 -10.34 -4.10 5.04
N GLY A 72 -11.42 -3.69 4.38
CA GLY A 72 -11.66 -3.91 2.95
C GLY A 72 -13.08 -4.42 2.73
N ASP A 73 -13.67 -4.14 1.58
CA ASP A 73 -15.03 -4.60 1.27
C ASP A 73 -15.18 -5.00 -0.19
N ARG A 74 -14.65 -4.20 -1.11
CA ARG A 74 -14.64 -4.53 -2.54
C ARG A 74 -13.61 -5.61 -2.87
N MET A 75 -14.01 -6.60 -3.66
CA MET A 75 -13.13 -7.67 -4.15
C MET A 75 -12.51 -7.33 -5.51
N SER A 76 -13.01 -6.28 -6.16
CA SER A 76 -12.50 -5.72 -7.40
C SER A 76 -12.52 -4.20 -7.37
N VAL A 77 -11.51 -3.57 -7.98
CA VAL A 77 -11.43 -2.11 -8.16
C VAL A 77 -12.54 -1.54 -9.05
N PHE A 78 -13.24 -2.40 -9.80
CA PHE A 78 -14.33 -2.03 -10.70
C PHE A 78 -15.72 -2.09 -10.04
N GLU A 79 -15.80 -2.55 -8.80
CA GLU A 79 -17.03 -2.45 -8.03
C GLU A 79 -17.32 -0.98 -7.67
N ASP A 80 -18.59 -0.60 -7.68
CA ASP A 80 -19.05 0.75 -7.29
C ASP A 80 -19.10 0.88 -5.76
N LEU A 81 -17.96 0.60 -5.13
CA LEU A 81 -17.75 0.68 -3.68
C LEU A 81 -16.48 1.48 -3.41
N LYS A 82 -16.57 2.35 -2.41
CA LYS A 82 -15.42 3.15 -1.95
C LYS A 82 -14.36 2.23 -1.33
N PRO A 83 -13.06 2.47 -1.58
CA PRO A 83 -12.03 1.75 -0.87
C PRO A 83 -12.01 2.14 0.61
N HIS A 84 -11.51 1.23 1.45
CA HIS A 84 -11.08 1.60 2.79
C HIS A 84 -9.65 2.14 2.73
N ALA A 85 -9.39 3.14 3.58
CA ALA A 85 -8.05 3.67 3.79
C ALA A 85 -7.78 3.80 5.28
N LEU A 86 -6.56 3.46 5.69
CA LEU A 86 -6.04 3.68 7.03
C LEU A 86 -4.93 4.72 6.94
N TYR A 87 -5.12 5.83 7.64
CA TYR A 87 -4.09 6.85 7.82
C TYR A 87 -3.26 6.50 9.06
N VAL A 88 -1.94 6.51 8.89
CA VAL A 88 -0.96 6.23 9.93
C VAL A 88 -0.06 7.46 10.04
N PRO A 89 -0.11 8.21 11.15
CA PRO A 89 0.79 9.33 11.36
C PRO A 89 2.24 8.83 11.55
N ASN A 90 3.19 9.76 11.44
CA ASN A 90 4.55 9.60 11.95
C ASN A 90 4.54 9.59 13.49
#